data_AF-A0A6J6F8P7-F1
#
_entry.id   AF-A0A6J6F8P7-F1
#
_cell.length_a   1.000
_cell.length_b   1.000
_cell.length_c   1.000
_cell.angle_alpha   90.00
_cell.angle_beta   90.00
_cell.angle_gamma   90.00
#
_symmetry.space_group_name_H-M   'P 1'
#
loop_
_entity.id
_entity.type
_entity.pdbx_description
1 polymer ?
#
loop_
_entity_poly.entity_id
_entity_poly.type
_entity_poly.pdbx_seq_one_letter_code
_entity_poly.pdbx_strand_id
1 'polypeptide(L)'
;MNPAELKAIELDFNKMNEIAGYDLSSTEVIRVLSAIGCSVHSQKPSIISAPSWRPDLLTTNDLAEEVLRVTGYDLIPTKLPVAPAGKGLTEKQRLLAQLRTYLAATGLSEILNYPFCSLDQINIFADGAPENLVKIANPLSEQEPYLRNSLLPGLVTAYQRNLGRGNTNISIFEIGSIFIGKPKSVLPKLKLPLNSSSLLDIDSSLPEQPVLLAIFLTGEKETQNPLRTSTNWQWSDSIAIASSILDQFSIEFEIRAGEALGFHPGRTAEIWASNQLVGVAGELHPKIQEEIGSPGRIAIAQLNFDLIAQIASKTVSAKEMSNYPVAKEDLAVVVPEGLPVAKLLTSIASLKLKELDSVEIFDIYQGSQIQSGSKSVALALKFRSFDHTLSADEISNLKGKILDILKNQYQAAIRD
;
A
#
# COMPACT_ATOMS: atom_id res chain seq x y z
N MET A 1 25.33 -51.64 -19.89
CA MET A 1 25.35 -50.18 -19.67
C MET A 1 26.38 -49.60 -20.62
N ASN A 2 25.99 -48.80 -21.59
CA ASN A 2 26.97 -48.07 -22.39
C ASN A 2 27.74 -47.13 -21.45
N PRO A 3 29.08 -47.07 -21.51
CA PRO A 3 29.82 -46.07 -20.77
C PRO A 3 29.27 -44.69 -21.16
N ALA A 4 28.95 -43.86 -20.16
CA ALA A 4 28.50 -42.50 -20.40
C ALA A 4 29.54 -41.80 -21.28
N GLU A 5 29.10 -41.20 -22.38
CA GLU A 5 29.96 -40.49 -23.32
C GLU A 5 30.65 -39.35 -22.56
N LEU A 6 31.97 -39.44 -22.40
CA LEU A 6 32.75 -38.45 -21.67
C LEU A 6 32.74 -37.15 -22.49
N LYS A 7 32.03 -36.13 -22.00
CA LYS A 7 31.99 -34.83 -22.66
C LYS A 7 33.34 -34.13 -22.49
N ALA A 8 33.95 -33.80 -23.62
CA ALA A 8 35.14 -32.97 -23.70
C ALA A 8 34.76 -31.50 -23.49
N ILE A 9 35.38 -30.87 -22.49
CA ILE A 9 35.23 -29.45 -22.17
C ILE A 9 36.52 -28.76 -22.58
N GLU A 10 36.40 -27.71 -23.40
CA GLU A 10 37.53 -26.83 -23.70
C GLU A 10 37.76 -25.88 -22.52
N LEU A 11 38.95 -25.96 -21.92
CA LEU A 11 39.34 -25.17 -20.77
C LEU A 11 40.07 -23.89 -21.21
N ASP A 12 39.41 -22.75 -21.03
CA ASP A 12 40.02 -21.42 -21.17
C ASP A 12 40.55 -20.93 -19.81
N PHE A 13 41.88 -20.92 -19.66
CA PHE A 13 42.55 -20.45 -18.46
C PHE A 13 42.31 -18.96 -18.19
N ASN A 14 42.17 -18.12 -19.22
CA ASN A 14 41.92 -16.70 -19.02
C ASN A 14 40.53 -16.52 -18.42
N LYS A 15 39.54 -17.27 -18.93
CA LYS A 15 38.18 -17.25 -18.38
C LYS A 15 38.14 -17.78 -16.95
N MET A 16 38.93 -18.82 -16.65
CA MET A 16 39.04 -19.35 -15.28
C MET A 16 39.66 -18.33 -14.31
N ASN A 17 40.71 -17.61 -14.71
CA ASN A 17 41.29 -16.54 -13.89
C ASN A 17 40.31 -15.36 -13.71
N GLU A 18 39.54 -15.01 -14.74
CA GLU A 18 38.48 -14.00 -14.64
C GLU A 18 37.41 -14.40 -13.61
N ILE A 19 37.00 -15.67 -13.61
CA ILE A 19 36.05 -16.23 -12.63
C ILE A 19 36.64 -16.24 -11.22
N ALA A 20 37.90 -16.69 -11.09
CA ALA A 20 38.61 -16.76 -9.81
C ALA A 20 38.87 -15.38 -9.20
N GLY A 21 39.04 -14.35 -10.02
CA GLY A 21 39.41 -13.00 -9.59
C GLY A 21 40.89 -12.86 -9.20
N TYR A 22 41.69 -13.90 -9.41
CA TYR A 22 43.15 -13.94 -9.25
C TYR A 22 43.77 -14.94 -10.22
N ASP A 23 45.09 -14.88 -10.39
CA ASP A 23 45.80 -15.74 -11.32
C ASP A 23 46.02 -17.13 -10.72
N LEU A 24 45.33 -18.13 -11.28
CA LEU A 24 45.57 -19.54 -10.98
C LEU A 24 46.72 -20.05 -11.86
N SER A 25 47.66 -20.77 -11.25
CA SER A 25 48.72 -21.41 -12.04
C SER A 25 48.14 -22.58 -12.84
N SER A 26 48.49 -22.68 -14.13
CA SER A 26 48.00 -23.78 -14.99
C SER A 26 48.38 -25.16 -14.44
N THR A 27 49.52 -25.25 -13.76
CA THR A 27 49.99 -26.45 -13.05
C THR A 27 49.08 -26.85 -11.90
N GLU A 28 48.60 -25.89 -11.12
CA GLU A 28 47.70 -26.15 -10.00
C GLU A 28 46.31 -26.52 -10.49
N VAL A 29 45.80 -25.82 -11.50
CA VAL A 29 44.53 -26.15 -12.16
C VAL A 29 44.54 -27.59 -12.65
N ILE A 30 45.55 -27.98 -13.43
CA ILE A 30 45.67 -29.36 -13.94
C ILE A 30 45.81 -30.36 -12.79
N ARG A 31 46.64 -30.05 -11.78
CA ARG A 31 46.82 -30.92 -10.59
C ARG A 31 45.49 -31.19 -9.90
N VAL A 32 44.69 -30.15 -9.66
CA VAL A 32 43.39 -30.27 -9.00
C VAL A 32 42.41 -31.04 -9.88
N LEU A 33 42.27 -30.67 -11.16
CA LEU A 33 41.36 -31.33 -12.08
C LEU A 33 41.69 -32.82 -12.27
N SER A 34 42.97 -33.19 -12.32
CA SER A 34 43.39 -34.58 -12.35
C SER A 34 43.13 -35.29 -11.01
N ALA A 35 43.31 -34.63 -9.87
CA ALA A 35 43.03 -35.20 -8.55
C ALA A 35 41.55 -35.54 -8.35
N ILE A 36 40.63 -34.78 -8.96
CA ILE A 36 39.18 -35.07 -8.94
C ILE A 36 38.76 -36.07 -10.03
N GLY A 37 39.70 -36.60 -10.82
CA GLY A 37 39.49 -37.67 -11.80
C GLY A 37 39.27 -37.20 -13.24
N CYS A 38 39.48 -35.92 -13.56
CA CYS A 38 39.38 -35.46 -14.95
C CYS A 38 40.62 -35.85 -15.76
N SER A 39 40.39 -36.26 -17.01
CA SER A 39 41.45 -36.56 -17.97
C SER A 39 41.80 -35.32 -18.79
N VAL A 40 43.07 -34.94 -18.84
CA VAL A 40 43.56 -33.78 -19.60
C VAL A 40 44.20 -34.31 -20.89
N HIS A 41 43.54 -34.10 -22.04
CA HIS A 41 43.92 -34.75 -23.31
C HIS A 41 44.84 -33.92 -24.21
N SER A 42 44.76 -32.59 -24.11
CA SER A 42 45.61 -31.64 -24.84
C SER A 42 45.96 -30.50 -23.89
N GLN A 43 47.07 -29.80 -24.12
CA GLN A 43 47.45 -28.61 -23.35
C GLN A 43 47.21 -27.30 -24.13
N LYS A 44 46.96 -27.37 -25.44
CA LYS A 44 46.67 -26.22 -26.32
C LYS A 44 45.78 -26.63 -27.51
N PRO A 45 44.45 -26.41 -27.47
CA PRO A 45 43.68 -25.98 -26.31
C PRO A 45 43.62 -27.09 -25.24
N SER A 46 43.44 -26.71 -23.97
CA SER A 46 43.31 -27.69 -22.90
C SER A 46 41.95 -28.38 -22.96
N ILE A 47 41.92 -29.66 -23.32
CA ILE A 47 40.67 -30.43 -23.39
C ILE A 47 40.56 -31.32 -22.16
N ILE A 48 39.53 -31.10 -21.36
CA ILE A 48 39.24 -31.81 -20.11
C ILE A 48 38.05 -32.73 -20.31
N SER A 49 38.22 -34.01 -20.02
CA SER A 49 37.10 -34.96 -19.93
C SER A 49 36.78 -35.22 -18.47
N ALA A 50 35.57 -34.88 -18.05
CA ALA A 50 35.07 -35.19 -16.72
C ALA A 50 34.90 -36.71 -16.53
N PRO A 51 35.15 -37.26 -15.34
CA PRO A 51 34.91 -38.68 -15.08
C PRO A 51 33.41 -39.01 -15.06
N SER A 52 33.05 -40.27 -15.30
CA SER A 52 31.65 -40.70 -15.42
C SER A 52 30.81 -40.50 -14.16
N TRP A 53 31.42 -40.39 -12.98
CA TRP A 53 30.74 -40.12 -11.70
C TRP A 53 30.56 -38.62 -11.40
N ARG A 54 31.03 -37.72 -12.28
CA ARG A 54 30.86 -36.26 -12.19
C ARG A 54 30.04 -35.70 -13.35
N PRO A 55 28.73 -36.02 -13.42
CA PRO A 55 27.86 -35.54 -14.49
C PRO A 55 27.57 -34.04 -14.42
N ASP A 56 27.93 -33.41 -13.29
CA ASP A 56 27.81 -31.98 -13.00
C ASP A 56 28.86 -31.13 -13.74
N LEU A 57 30.00 -31.70 -14.11
CA LEU A 57 31.07 -30.99 -14.81
C LEU A 57 30.76 -30.89 -16.31
N LEU A 58 30.21 -29.76 -16.74
CA LEU A 58 29.74 -29.55 -18.11
C LEU A 58 30.35 -28.32 -18.80
N THR A 59 30.84 -27.36 -18.02
CA THR A 59 31.29 -26.05 -18.48
C THR A 59 32.56 -25.62 -17.76
N THR A 60 33.22 -24.58 -18.28
CA THR A 60 34.38 -23.95 -17.64
C THR A 60 34.08 -23.44 -16.23
N ASN A 61 32.84 -23.01 -15.96
CA ASN A 61 32.43 -22.54 -14.64
C ASN A 61 32.46 -23.67 -13.60
N ASP A 62 31.98 -24.86 -13.98
CA ASP A 62 31.96 -26.02 -13.08
C ASP A 62 33.40 -26.49 -12.76
N LEU A 63 34.30 -26.44 -13.75
CA LEU A 63 35.71 -26.73 -13.56
C LEU A 63 36.39 -25.67 -12.66
N ALA A 64 36.03 -24.39 -12.80
CA ALA A 64 36.56 -23.31 -11.98
C ALA A 64 36.10 -23.45 -10.52
N GLU A 65 34.84 -23.81 -10.28
CA GLU A 65 34.32 -24.12 -8.94
C GLU A 65 35.17 -25.20 -8.26
N GLU A 66 35.46 -26.31 -8.96
CA GLU A 66 36.26 -27.40 -8.39
C GLU A 66 37.68 -26.98 -8.06
N VAL A 67 38.32 -26.19 -8.93
CA VAL A 67 39.65 -25.65 -8.67
C VAL A 67 39.62 -24.78 -7.42
N LEU A 68 38.72 -23.79 -7.37
CA LEU A 68 38.60 -22.85 -6.26
C LEU A 68 38.26 -23.54 -4.93
N ARG A 69 37.38 -24.54 -4.97
CA ARG A 69 36.95 -25.30 -3.79
C ARG A 69 38.12 -26.07 -3.16
N VAL A 70 39.02 -26.62 -3.99
CA VAL A 70 40.17 -27.41 -3.53
C VAL A 70 41.35 -26.52 -3.15
N THR A 71 41.60 -25.42 -3.87
CA THR A 71 42.64 -24.44 -3.50
C THR A 71 42.27 -23.67 -2.24
N GLY A 72 40.97 -23.50 -1.99
CA GLY A 72 40.42 -22.81 -0.82
C GLY A 72 39.87 -21.44 -1.18
N TYR A 73 38.65 -21.16 -0.76
CA TYR A 73 37.98 -19.88 -1.01
C TYR A 73 38.64 -18.71 -0.25
N ASP A 74 39.37 -19.00 0.84
CA ASP A 74 40.08 -17.99 1.62
C ASP A 74 41.19 -17.27 0.84
N LEU A 75 41.61 -17.84 -0.30
CA LEU A 75 42.60 -17.24 -1.20
C LEU A 75 41.98 -16.24 -2.19
N ILE A 76 40.64 -16.23 -2.34
CA ILE A 76 39.96 -15.30 -3.25
C ILE A 76 40.07 -13.88 -2.66
N PRO A 77 40.73 -12.93 -3.35
CA PRO A 77 40.91 -11.60 -2.80
C PRO A 77 39.57 -10.85 -2.74
N THR A 78 39.32 -10.15 -1.63
CA THR A 78 38.18 -9.25 -1.51
C THR A 78 38.41 -8.01 -2.39
N LYS A 79 37.68 -7.92 -3.50
CA LYS A 79 37.70 -6.76 -4.41
C LYS A 79 36.30 -6.14 -4.47
N LEU A 80 36.20 -4.86 -4.12
CA LEU A 80 34.94 -4.12 -4.27
C LEU A 80 34.64 -3.92 -5.77
N PRO A 81 33.48 -4.35 -6.28
CA PRO A 81 33.12 -4.11 -7.66
C PRO A 81 32.83 -2.63 -7.89
N VAL A 82 33.23 -2.12 -9.06
CA VAL A 82 32.89 -0.75 -9.47
C VAL A 82 31.50 -0.77 -10.11
N ALA A 83 30.50 -0.35 -9.35
CA ALA A 83 29.14 -0.21 -9.85
C ALA A 83 28.95 1.13 -10.59
N PRO A 84 28.12 1.19 -11.64
CA PRO A 84 27.72 2.46 -12.24
C PRO A 84 26.90 3.30 -11.24
N ALA A 85 26.82 4.61 -11.47
CA ALA A 85 26.00 5.49 -10.65
C ALA A 85 24.52 5.05 -10.67
N GLY A 86 23.98 4.73 -9.49
CA GLY A 86 22.58 4.34 -9.33
C GLY A 86 21.63 5.53 -9.44
N LYS A 87 20.35 5.25 -9.77
CA LYS A 87 19.28 6.27 -9.80
C LYS A 87 18.62 6.50 -8.42
N GLY A 88 19.09 5.79 -7.39
CA GLY A 88 18.48 5.79 -6.05
C GLY A 88 17.12 5.10 -6.01
N LEU A 89 16.32 5.43 -4.99
CA LEU A 89 14.97 4.90 -4.81
C LEU A 89 14.00 5.45 -5.86
N THR A 90 13.12 4.58 -6.36
CA THR A 90 11.97 4.98 -7.16
C THR A 90 10.98 5.79 -6.33
N GLU A 91 10.10 6.55 -6.98
CA GLU A 91 9.11 7.36 -6.27
C GLU A 91 8.17 6.53 -5.43
N LYS A 92 7.65 5.42 -5.98
CA LYS A 92 6.84 4.46 -5.24
C LYS A 92 7.54 3.98 -3.97
N GLN A 93 8.85 3.71 -4.03
CA GLN A 93 9.64 3.30 -2.86
C GLN A 93 9.80 4.42 -1.83
N ARG A 94 9.98 5.68 -2.27
CA ARG A 94 10.06 6.84 -1.38
C ARG A 94 8.73 7.12 -0.68
N LEU A 95 7.63 7.14 -1.43
CA LEU A 95 6.27 7.32 -0.90
C LEU A 95 5.94 6.23 0.12
N LEU A 96 6.32 4.98 -0.17
CA LEU A 96 6.11 3.86 0.74
C LEU A 96 6.88 4.02 2.05
N ALA A 97 8.14 4.46 1.97
CA ALA A 97 8.94 4.76 3.16
C ALA A 97 8.34 5.92 3.98
N GLN A 98 7.91 6.99 3.31
CA GLN A 98 7.24 8.12 3.95
C GLN A 98 5.95 7.71 4.64
N LEU A 99 5.12 6.87 4.00
CA LEU A 99 3.89 6.34 4.58
C LEU A 99 4.14 5.57 5.87
N ARG A 100 5.13 4.67 5.87
CA ARG A 100 5.51 3.90 7.08
C ARG A 100 5.94 4.81 8.22
N THR A 101 6.83 5.76 7.94
CA THR A 101 7.29 6.72 8.95
C THR A 101 6.14 7.56 9.47
N TYR A 102 5.23 8.01 8.60
CA TYR A 102 4.05 8.79 8.98
C TYR A 102 3.13 8.00 9.93
N LEU A 103 2.76 6.76 9.59
CA LEU A 103 1.88 5.93 10.41
C LEU A 103 2.53 5.52 11.75
N ALA A 104 3.82 5.24 11.74
CA ALA A 104 4.57 5.00 12.98
C ALA A 104 4.57 6.24 13.88
N ALA A 105 4.75 7.44 13.30
CA ALA A 105 4.75 8.70 14.03
C ALA A 105 3.36 9.06 14.59
N THR A 106 2.27 8.57 14.00
CA THR A 106 0.90 8.73 14.52
C THR A 106 0.51 7.67 15.56
N GLY A 107 1.43 6.79 15.95
CA GLY A 107 1.24 5.82 17.03
C GLY A 107 0.68 4.46 16.59
N LEU A 108 0.72 4.14 15.29
CA LEU A 108 0.36 2.82 14.81
C LEU A 108 1.62 1.93 14.69
N SER A 109 1.45 0.63 14.92
CA SER A 109 2.52 -0.36 14.78
C SER A 109 2.38 -1.16 13.50
N GLU A 110 3.43 -1.24 12.69
CA GLU A 110 3.45 -2.11 11.50
C GLU A 110 3.54 -3.58 11.93
N ILE A 111 2.71 -4.42 11.33
CA ILE A 111 2.79 -5.87 11.47
C ILE A 111 2.90 -6.56 10.11
N LEU A 112 3.43 -7.78 10.12
CA LEU A 112 3.54 -8.62 8.93
C LEU A 112 2.75 -9.89 9.17
N ASN A 113 1.70 -10.10 8.37
CA ASN A 113 0.91 -11.33 8.41
C ASN A 113 1.27 -12.24 7.25
N TYR A 114 1.08 -13.54 7.45
CA TYR A 114 1.15 -14.48 6.35
C TYR A 114 0.04 -14.18 5.34
N PRO A 115 0.31 -14.33 4.03
CA PRO A 115 -0.67 -14.02 2.99
C PRO A 115 -1.69 -15.16 2.79
N PHE A 116 -1.82 -16.08 3.73
CA PHE A 116 -2.68 -17.26 3.64
C PHE A 116 -3.99 -17.03 4.37
N CYS A 117 -5.12 -17.41 3.75
CA CYS A 117 -6.45 -17.24 4.32
C CYS A 117 -7.35 -18.44 4.00
N SER A 118 -8.34 -18.65 4.87
CA SER A 118 -9.49 -19.52 4.59
C SER A 118 -10.50 -18.81 3.68
N LEU A 119 -11.39 -19.59 3.06
CA LEU A 119 -12.47 -19.02 2.25
C LEU A 119 -13.43 -18.17 3.10
N ASP A 120 -13.70 -18.60 4.33
CA ASP A 120 -14.57 -17.87 5.26
C ASP A 120 -13.98 -16.51 5.63
N GLN A 121 -12.67 -16.46 5.90
CA GLN A 121 -11.96 -15.21 6.16
C GLN A 121 -12.02 -14.24 4.97
N ILE A 122 -11.90 -14.77 3.76
CA ILE A 122 -12.00 -13.97 2.54
C ILE A 122 -13.40 -13.37 2.38
N ASN A 123 -14.44 -14.21 2.50
CA ASN A 123 -15.84 -13.81 2.31
C ASN A 123 -16.31 -12.72 3.28
N ILE A 124 -15.60 -12.52 4.40
CA ILE A 124 -15.88 -11.44 5.32
C ILE A 124 -15.59 -10.07 4.69
N PHE A 125 -14.50 -9.93 3.91
CA PHE A 125 -13.98 -8.62 3.49
C PHE A 125 -13.88 -8.45 1.98
N ALA A 126 -14.08 -9.50 1.20
CA ALA A 126 -13.94 -9.49 -0.25
C ALA A 126 -14.75 -10.62 -0.89
N ASP A 127 -14.86 -10.57 -2.22
CA ASP A 127 -15.54 -11.61 -2.98
C ASP A 127 -14.69 -12.89 -3.02
N GLY A 128 -15.24 -13.97 -2.47
CA GLY A 128 -14.65 -15.31 -2.52
C GLY A 128 -15.02 -16.13 -3.75
N ALA A 129 -15.56 -15.50 -4.81
CA ALA A 129 -15.82 -16.19 -6.06
C ALA A 129 -14.53 -16.85 -6.60
N PRO A 130 -14.58 -18.12 -7.03
CA PRO A 130 -13.37 -18.86 -7.41
C PRO A 130 -12.50 -18.16 -8.46
N GLU A 131 -13.08 -17.43 -9.40
CA GLU A 131 -12.41 -16.62 -10.41
C GLU A 131 -11.49 -15.53 -9.86
N ASN A 132 -11.76 -15.06 -8.64
CA ASN A 132 -11.02 -13.99 -7.98
C ASN A 132 -9.97 -14.50 -6.98
N LEU A 133 -9.84 -15.83 -6.84
CA LEU A 133 -8.98 -16.45 -5.83
C LEU A 133 -7.78 -17.18 -6.43
N VAL A 134 -6.65 -17.06 -5.73
CA VAL A 134 -5.45 -17.85 -5.99
C VAL A 134 -5.35 -18.94 -4.93
N LYS A 135 -5.56 -20.20 -5.34
CA LYS A 135 -5.41 -21.38 -4.47
C LYS A 135 -4.00 -21.94 -4.59
N ILE A 136 -3.36 -22.20 -3.45
CA ILE A 136 -2.05 -22.84 -3.37
C ILE A 136 -2.23 -24.34 -3.57
N ALA A 137 -1.41 -24.95 -4.42
CA ALA A 137 -1.49 -26.38 -4.74
C ALA A 137 -1.03 -27.27 -3.57
N ASN A 138 -0.05 -26.79 -2.79
CA ASN A 138 0.59 -27.49 -1.68
C ASN A 138 0.70 -26.56 -0.46
N PRO A 139 -0.44 -26.17 0.15
CA PRO A 139 -0.43 -25.26 1.29
C PRO A 139 0.21 -25.89 2.52
N LEU A 140 0.80 -25.06 3.39
CA LEU A 140 1.32 -25.51 4.69
C LEU A 140 0.21 -26.01 5.62
N SER A 141 -0.99 -25.43 5.49
CA SER A 141 -2.19 -25.82 6.22
C SER A 141 -3.38 -25.87 5.27
N GLU A 142 -4.13 -26.97 5.29
CA GLU A 142 -5.36 -27.14 4.50
C GLU A 142 -6.48 -26.18 4.93
N GLN A 143 -6.38 -25.57 6.12
CA GLN A 143 -7.37 -24.61 6.62
C GLN A 143 -7.26 -23.24 5.93
N GLU A 144 -6.06 -22.88 5.45
CA GLU A 144 -5.77 -21.58 4.83
C GLU A 144 -5.13 -21.77 3.43
N PRO A 145 -5.84 -22.39 2.47
CA PRO A 145 -5.22 -22.78 1.19
C PRO A 145 -5.20 -21.65 0.14
N TYR A 146 -5.77 -20.48 0.44
CA TYR A 146 -5.89 -19.37 -0.51
C TYR A 146 -4.91 -18.24 -0.17
N LEU A 147 -4.44 -17.54 -1.20
CA LEU A 147 -3.79 -16.25 -0.99
C LEU A 147 -4.83 -15.16 -0.70
N ARG A 148 -4.48 -14.23 0.17
CA ARG A 148 -5.34 -13.12 0.57
C ARG A 148 -5.69 -12.19 -0.59
N ASN A 149 -6.96 -11.80 -0.66
CA ASN A 149 -7.48 -10.73 -1.55
C ASN A 149 -7.82 -9.45 -0.77
N SER A 150 -7.55 -9.43 0.53
CA SER A 150 -7.71 -8.30 1.46
C SER A 150 -6.66 -8.43 2.57
N LEU A 151 -6.22 -7.32 3.16
CA LEU A 151 -5.28 -7.34 4.28
C LEU A 151 -5.99 -7.47 5.63
N LEU A 152 -7.28 -7.12 5.69
CA LEU A 152 -8.09 -7.09 6.91
C LEU A 152 -8.18 -8.44 7.65
N PRO A 153 -8.29 -9.62 6.99
CA PRO A 153 -8.28 -10.90 7.70
C PRO A 153 -7.05 -11.10 8.59
N GLY A 154 -5.86 -10.75 8.08
CA GLY A 154 -4.62 -10.86 8.83
C GLY A 154 -4.60 -9.95 10.07
N LEU A 155 -5.11 -8.71 9.93
CA LEU A 155 -5.23 -7.78 11.06
C LEU A 155 -6.22 -8.29 12.12
N VAL A 156 -7.34 -8.89 11.71
CA VAL A 156 -8.31 -9.52 12.63
C VAL A 156 -7.66 -10.67 13.40
N THR A 157 -6.94 -11.56 12.72
CA THR A 157 -6.23 -12.67 13.38
C THR A 157 -5.15 -12.16 14.33
N ALA A 158 -4.42 -11.10 13.95
CA ALA A 158 -3.45 -10.46 14.82
C ALA A 158 -4.10 -9.85 16.08
N TYR A 159 -5.28 -9.22 15.93
CA TYR A 159 -6.06 -8.72 17.06
C TYR A 159 -6.51 -9.85 17.98
N GLN A 160 -7.10 -10.94 17.46
CA GLN A 160 -7.54 -12.09 18.25
C GLN A 160 -6.41 -12.69 19.10
N ARG A 161 -5.19 -12.79 18.54
CA ARG A 161 -4.01 -13.27 19.28
C ARG A 161 -3.62 -12.35 20.43
N ASN A 162 -3.78 -11.04 20.27
CA ASN A 162 -3.50 -10.06 21.31
C ASN A 162 -4.62 -10.03 22.36
N LEU A 163 -5.88 -10.12 21.93
CA LEU A 163 -7.03 -10.23 22.83
C LEU A 163 -6.90 -11.45 23.74
N GLY A 164 -6.49 -12.61 23.20
CA GLY A 164 -6.21 -13.82 23.97
C GLY A 164 -5.04 -13.68 24.98
N ARG A 165 -4.26 -12.60 24.90
CA ARG A 165 -3.19 -12.23 25.85
C ARG A 165 -3.59 -11.09 26.79
N GLY A 166 -4.84 -10.63 26.72
CA GLY A 166 -5.36 -9.52 27.53
C GLY A 166 -5.11 -8.12 26.96
N ASN A 167 -4.54 -8.00 25.76
CA ASN A 167 -4.30 -6.71 25.12
C ASN A 167 -5.52 -6.28 24.31
N THR A 168 -6.27 -5.31 24.83
CA THR A 168 -7.49 -4.77 24.21
C THR A 168 -7.29 -3.45 23.47
N ASN A 169 -6.16 -2.78 23.69
CA ASN A 169 -5.82 -1.50 23.06
C ASN A 169 -4.82 -1.75 21.94
N ILE A 170 -5.26 -1.67 20.68
CA ILE A 170 -4.44 -1.97 19.51
C ILE A 170 -4.64 -0.92 18.43
N SER A 171 -3.53 -0.35 17.97
CA SER A 171 -3.41 0.48 16.77
C SER A 171 -2.35 -0.13 15.86
N ILE A 172 -2.76 -0.93 14.88
CA ILE A 172 -1.86 -1.64 13.97
C ILE A 172 -2.17 -1.34 12.51
N PHE A 173 -1.17 -1.47 11.68
CA PHE A 173 -1.32 -1.41 10.23
C PHE A 173 -0.46 -2.46 9.54
N GLU A 174 -0.80 -2.77 8.30
CA GLU A 174 -0.01 -3.62 7.43
C GLU A 174 0.03 -3.00 6.03
N ILE A 175 1.21 -3.02 5.40
CA ILE A 175 1.36 -2.70 3.99
C ILE A 175 1.86 -3.94 3.26
N GLY A 176 1.10 -4.42 2.27
CA GLY A 176 1.46 -5.63 1.56
C GLY A 176 0.62 -5.88 0.32
N SER A 177 1.08 -6.83 -0.49
CA SER A 177 0.35 -7.25 -1.69
C SER A 177 -0.84 -8.12 -1.32
N ILE A 178 -1.90 -7.97 -2.11
CA ILE A 178 -3.00 -8.95 -2.23
C ILE A 178 -2.92 -9.62 -3.59
N PHE A 179 -3.76 -10.63 -3.82
CA PHE A 179 -3.77 -11.40 -5.05
C PHE A 179 -5.20 -11.47 -5.57
N ILE A 180 -5.44 -10.92 -6.77
CA ILE A 180 -6.76 -10.87 -7.40
C ILE A 180 -6.72 -11.60 -8.73
N GLY A 181 -7.68 -12.50 -8.91
CA GLY A 181 -7.87 -13.23 -10.16
C GLY A 181 -7.15 -14.58 -10.19
N LYS A 182 -7.61 -15.46 -11.06
CA LYS A 182 -6.97 -16.76 -11.31
C LYS A 182 -5.76 -16.60 -12.23
N PRO A 183 -4.60 -17.21 -11.91
CA PRO A 183 -3.50 -17.31 -12.85
C PRO A 183 -3.93 -18.09 -14.09
N LYS A 184 -3.45 -17.70 -15.28
CA LYS A 184 -3.68 -18.47 -16.50
C LYS A 184 -2.92 -19.79 -16.41
N SER A 185 -3.60 -20.88 -16.77
CA SER A 185 -3.10 -22.25 -16.55
C SER A 185 -1.90 -22.65 -17.42
N VAL A 186 -1.60 -21.89 -18.49
CA VAL A 186 -0.51 -22.21 -19.42
C VAL A 186 0.56 -21.12 -19.36
N LEU A 187 1.69 -21.43 -18.72
CA LEU A 187 2.90 -20.60 -18.81
C LEU A 187 3.49 -20.72 -20.22
N PRO A 188 3.85 -19.60 -20.89
CA PRO A 188 4.50 -19.66 -22.19
C PRO A 188 5.85 -20.37 -22.07
N LYS A 189 6.20 -21.21 -23.07
CA LYS A 189 7.54 -21.82 -23.14
C LYS A 189 8.57 -20.72 -23.34
N LEU A 190 9.36 -20.45 -22.31
CA LEU A 190 10.39 -19.42 -22.32
C LEU A 190 11.55 -19.85 -23.23
N LYS A 191 11.87 -19.01 -24.22
CA LYS A 191 13.13 -19.08 -24.96
C LYS A 191 13.93 -17.84 -24.62
N LEU A 192 15.16 -18.04 -24.13
CA LEU A 192 16.10 -16.95 -23.85
C LEU A 192 16.87 -16.59 -25.14
N PRO A 193 17.17 -15.30 -25.41
CA PRO A 193 16.75 -14.12 -24.65
C PRO A 193 15.26 -13.81 -24.83
N LEU A 194 14.61 -13.30 -23.78
CA LEU A 194 13.20 -12.91 -23.83
C LEU A 194 13.03 -11.66 -24.70
N ASN A 195 11.95 -11.65 -25.49
CA ASN A 195 11.51 -10.45 -26.21
C ASN A 195 10.37 -9.76 -25.45
N SER A 196 10.05 -8.52 -25.82
CA SER A 196 9.04 -7.70 -25.16
C SER A 196 7.64 -8.35 -25.15
N SER A 197 7.28 -9.06 -26.22
CA SER A 197 6.01 -9.80 -26.29
C SER A 197 5.95 -10.95 -25.29
N SER A 198 7.02 -11.73 -25.13
CA SER A 198 7.06 -12.82 -24.16
C SER A 198 6.97 -12.31 -22.72
N LEU A 199 7.49 -11.12 -22.42
CA LEU A 199 7.34 -10.51 -21.10
C LEU A 199 5.88 -10.12 -20.80
N LEU A 200 5.20 -9.50 -21.77
CA LEU A 200 3.78 -9.16 -21.64
C LEU A 200 2.90 -10.40 -21.48
N ASP A 201 3.21 -11.49 -22.20
CA ASP A 201 2.50 -12.76 -22.06
C ASP A 201 2.65 -13.34 -20.65
N ILE A 202 3.86 -13.26 -20.06
CA ILE A 202 4.12 -13.69 -18.69
C ILE A 202 3.35 -12.81 -17.69
N ASP A 203 3.45 -11.49 -17.81
CA ASP A 203 2.77 -10.56 -16.89
C ASP A 203 1.25 -10.77 -16.93
N SER A 204 0.68 -10.94 -18.13
CA SER A 204 -0.76 -11.21 -18.30
C SER A 204 -1.21 -12.61 -17.86
N SER A 205 -0.28 -13.50 -17.50
CA SER A 205 -0.56 -14.84 -16.97
C SER A 205 -0.65 -14.87 -15.45
N LEU A 206 -0.08 -13.87 -14.78
CA LEU A 206 -0.08 -13.73 -13.33
C LEU A 206 -1.37 -13.07 -12.82
N PRO A 207 -1.78 -13.36 -11.58
CA PRO A 207 -2.82 -12.59 -10.91
C PRO A 207 -2.36 -11.16 -10.67
N GLU A 208 -3.32 -10.24 -10.57
CA GLU A 208 -3.04 -8.87 -10.17
C GLU A 208 -2.55 -8.84 -8.72
N GLN A 209 -1.50 -8.05 -8.48
CA GLN A 209 -0.80 -8.01 -7.19
C GLN A 209 -0.62 -6.59 -6.66
N PRO A 210 -1.72 -5.82 -6.51
CA PRO A 210 -1.62 -4.45 -6.00
C PRO A 210 -1.13 -4.45 -4.55
N VAL A 211 -0.34 -3.44 -4.20
CA VAL A 211 0.02 -3.17 -2.81
C VAL A 211 -1.09 -2.35 -2.15
N LEU A 212 -1.59 -2.83 -1.01
CA LEU A 212 -2.53 -2.11 -0.16
C LEU A 212 -1.91 -1.73 1.16
N LEU A 213 -2.55 -0.76 1.81
CA LEU A 213 -2.42 -0.44 3.22
C LEU A 213 -3.72 -0.86 3.91
N ALA A 214 -3.65 -1.52 5.05
CA ALA A 214 -4.80 -1.68 5.94
C ALA A 214 -4.47 -1.25 7.37
N ILE A 215 -5.48 -0.74 8.06
CA ILE A 215 -5.40 -0.19 9.41
C ILE A 215 -6.48 -0.84 10.28
N PHE A 216 -6.14 -1.12 11.53
CA PHE A 216 -7.03 -1.67 12.54
C PHE A 216 -6.82 -0.96 13.87
N LEU A 217 -7.89 -0.38 14.42
CA LEU A 217 -7.87 0.48 15.60
C LEU A 217 -8.96 0.03 16.58
N THR A 218 -8.58 -0.22 17.82
CA THR A 218 -9.52 -0.54 18.90
C THR A 218 -8.97 -0.20 20.27
N GLY A 219 -9.86 -0.03 21.24
CA GLY A 219 -9.54 0.40 22.59
C GLY A 219 -9.22 1.89 22.68
N GLU A 220 -8.31 2.25 23.59
CA GLU A 220 -7.95 3.63 23.88
C GLU A 220 -7.07 4.25 22.77
N LYS A 221 -7.50 5.41 22.27
CA LYS A 221 -6.72 6.30 21.39
C LYS A 221 -5.76 7.17 22.18
N GLU A 222 -6.26 7.78 23.25
CA GLU A 222 -5.45 8.52 24.21
C GLU A 222 -5.51 7.81 25.54
N THR A 223 -4.35 7.43 26.07
CA THR A 223 -4.25 6.82 27.39
C THR A 223 -4.52 7.84 28.48
N GLN A 224 -5.24 7.41 29.51
CA GLN A 224 -5.50 8.26 30.66
C GLN A 224 -4.19 8.74 31.28
N ASN A 225 -4.10 10.04 31.52
CA ASN A 225 -3.00 10.64 32.25
C ASN A 225 -3.52 11.82 33.09
N PRO A 226 -2.73 12.38 34.01
CA PRO A 226 -3.19 13.46 34.90
C PRO A 226 -3.73 14.71 34.17
N LEU A 227 -3.42 14.88 32.88
CA LEU A 227 -3.82 16.03 32.06
C LEU A 227 -4.96 15.70 31.09
N ARG A 228 -5.29 14.43 30.85
CA ARG A 228 -6.25 14.02 29.81
C ARG A 228 -7.08 12.82 30.22
N THR A 229 -8.37 12.89 29.91
CA THR A 229 -9.29 11.76 29.99
C THR A 229 -9.02 10.78 28.84
N SER A 230 -9.16 9.49 29.11
CA SER A 230 -9.09 8.47 28.08
C SER A 230 -10.16 8.69 27.02
N THR A 231 -9.78 8.56 25.75
CA THR A 231 -10.71 8.57 24.61
C THR A 231 -10.51 7.30 23.80
N ASN A 232 -11.59 6.66 23.39
CA ASN A 232 -11.52 5.44 22.57
C ASN A 232 -11.50 5.78 21.08
N TRP A 233 -10.85 4.91 20.30
CA TRP A 233 -10.93 4.94 18.84
C TRP A 233 -12.40 4.85 18.38
N GLN A 234 -12.75 5.69 17.41
CA GLN A 234 -14.06 5.75 16.74
C GLN A 234 -13.91 5.43 15.26
N TRP A 235 -15.03 5.08 14.61
CA TRP A 235 -15.11 4.89 13.16
C TRP A 235 -14.65 6.13 12.37
N SER A 236 -14.81 7.32 12.93
CA SER A 236 -14.37 8.57 12.30
C SER A 236 -12.85 8.70 12.30
N ASP A 237 -12.14 8.05 13.22
CA ASP A 237 -10.67 8.10 13.27
C ASP A 237 -10.03 7.30 12.13
N SER A 238 -10.62 6.18 11.70
CA SER A 238 -10.11 5.44 10.54
C SER A 238 -10.27 6.25 9.25
N ILE A 239 -11.37 7.00 9.11
CA ILE A 239 -11.59 7.94 8.01
C ILE A 239 -10.60 9.11 8.09
N ALA A 240 -10.37 9.65 9.28
CA ALA A 240 -9.43 10.76 9.48
C ALA A 240 -7.99 10.35 9.14
N ILE A 241 -7.54 9.18 9.59
CA ILE A 241 -6.20 8.66 9.24
C ILE A 241 -6.10 8.36 7.75
N ALA A 242 -7.14 7.77 7.15
CA ALA A 242 -7.15 7.51 5.72
C ALA A 242 -7.07 8.83 4.92
N SER A 243 -7.83 9.85 5.32
CA SER A 243 -7.80 11.19 4.72
C SER A 243 -6.42 11.84 4.87
N SER A 244 -5.83 11.76 6.06
CA SER A 244 -4.54 12.39 6.34
C SER A 244 -3.38 11.75 5.58
N ILE A 245 -3.49 10.47 5.19
CA ILE A 245 -2.55 9.83 4.27
C ILE A 245 -2.61 10.48 2.88
N LEU A 246 -3.81 10.76 2.37
CA LEU A 246 -3.96 11.43 1.08
C LEU A 246 -3.45 12.87 1.13
N ASP A 247 -3.74 13.60 2.22
CA ASP A 247 -3.22 14.94 2.47
C ASP A 247 -1.69 14.96 2.50
N GLN A 248 -1.07 13.98 3.16
CA GLN A 248 0.40 13.84 3.22
C GLN A 248 1.04 13.71 1.83
N PHE A 249 0.30 13.20 0.85
CA PHE A 249 0.71 13.10 -0.55
C PHE A 249 0.13 14.19 -1.46
N SER A 250 -0.51 15.21 -0.87
CA SER A 250 -1.15 16.32 -1.59
C SER A 250 -2.15 15.85 -2.65
N ILE A 251 -2.88 14.77 -2.36
CA ILE A 251 -3.90 14.22 -3.24
C ILE A 251 -5.24 14.86 -2.89
N GLU A 252 -5.93 15.42 -3.87
CA GLU A 252 -7.32 15.85 -3.70
C GLU A 252 -8.25 14.63 -3.71
N PHE A 253 -9.19 14.58 -2.76
CA PHE A 253 -10.11 13.46 -2.60
C PHE A 253 -11.50 13.88 -2.16
N GLU A 254 -12.44 12.95 -2.34
CA GLU A 254 -13.81 13.04 -1.89
C GLU A 254 -14.14 11.86 -0.98
N ILE A 255 -14.82 12.14 0.11
CA ILE A 255 -15.37 11.13 1.01
C ILE A 255 -16.85 10.97 0.68
N ARG A 256 -17.26 9.73 0.38
CA ARG A 256 -18.64 9.39 0.07
C ARG A 256 -19.14 8.35 1.07
N ALA A 257 -20.39 8.47 1.51
CA ALA A 257 -21.04 7.37 2.21
C ALA A 257 -21.14 6.18 1.25
N GLY A 258 -20.74 5.00 1.70
CA GLY A 258 -20.74 3.80 0.88
C GLY A 258 -20.92 2.55 1.71
N GLU A 259 -20.84 1.40 1.06
CA GLU A 259 -21.00 0.08 1.68
C GLU A 259 -19.87 -0.82 1.23
N ALA A 260 -19.34 -1.63 2.15
CA ALA A 260 -18.28 -2.59 1.85
C ALA A 260 -18.42 -3.84 2.71
N LEU A 261 -18.01 -4.99 2.15
CA LEU A 261 -18.00 -6.26 2.87
C LEU A 261 -17.14 -6.15 4.12
N GLY A 262 -17.69 -6.59 5.24
CA GLY A 262 -17.02 -6.57 6.53
C GLY A 262 -17.10 -5.24 7.27
N PHE A 263 -17.65 -4.18 6.65
CA PHE A 263 -17.84 -2.89 7.29
C PHE A 263 -19.29 -2.68 7.78
N HIS A 264 -19.48 -1.71 8.67
CA HIS A 264 -20.78 -1.34 9.21
C HIS A 264 -21.63 -0.54 8.19
N PRO A 265 -22.89 -0.90 7.92
CA PRO A 265 -23.70 -0.27 6.86
C PRO A 265 -23.84 1.27 6.97
N GLY A 266 -24.02 1.78 8.19
CA GLY A 266 -24.17 3.22 8.43
C GLY A 266 -22.89 3.99 8.80
N ARG A 267 -21.72 3.32 8.85
CA ARG A 267 -20.45 3.91 9.35
C ARG A 267 -19.28 3.50 8.47
N THR A 268 -19.50 3.63 7.18
CA THR A 268 -18.55 3.28 6.14
C THR A 268 -18.44 4.44 5.17
N ALA A 269 -17.21 4.77 4.83
CA ALA A 269 -16.90 5.79 3.87
C ALA A 269 -15.98 5.24 2.79
N GLU A 270 -16.35 5.51 1.56
CA GLU A 270 -15.51 5.33 0.39
C GLU A 270 -14.67 6.58 0.18
N ILE A 271 -13.39 6.40 -0.14
CA ILE A 271 -12.45 7.46 -0.41
C ILE A 271 -12.12 7.42 -1.90
N TRP A 272 -12.44 8.52 -2.58
CA TRP A 272 -12.32 8.64 -4.02
C TRP A 272 -11.29 9.72 -4.37
N ALA A 273 -10.34 9.41 -5.25
CA ALA A 273 -9.39 10.38 -5.79
C ALA A 273 -9.29 10.20 -7.30
N SER A 274 -9.23 11.31 -8.05
CA SER A 274 -9.23 11.28 -9.53
C SER A 274 -10.35 10.40 -10.13
N ASN A 275 -11.53 10.40 -9.51
CA ASN A 275 -12.69 9.57 -9.87
C ASN A 275 -12.46 8.05 -9.80
N GLN A 276 -11.48 7.60 -9.02
CA GLN A 276 -11.22 6.20 -8.70
C GLN A 276 -11.42 5.94 -7.21
N LEU A 277 -11.98 4.78 -6.86
CA LEU A 277 -12.08 4.33 -5.47
C LEU A 277 -10.66 3.94 -5.00
N VAL A 278 -10.06 4.76 -4.16
CA VAL A 278 -8.73 4.48 -3.60
C VAL A 278 -8.80 3.66 -2.32
N GLY A 279 -9.96 3.58 -1.67
CA GLY A 279 -10.15 2.68 -0.54
C GLY A 279 -11.39 2.97 0.29
N VAL A 280 -11.50 2.24 1.39
CA VAL A 280 -12.67 2.26 2.29
C VAL A 280 -12.19 2.39 3.73
N ALA A 281 -12.87 3.21 4.53
CA ALA A 281 -12.61 3.39 5.95
C ALA A 281 -13.92 3.47 6.73
N GLY A 282 -13.94 2.93 7.95
CA GLY A 282 -15.15 2.94 8.78
C GLY A 282 -15.04 2.07 10.03
N GLU A 283 -16.20 1.55 10.45
CA GLU A 283 -16.33 0.58 11.54
C GLU A 283 -16.45 -0.84 11.02
N LEU A 284 -15.87 -1.82 11.73
CA LEU A 284 -16.08 -3.24 11.45
C LEU A 284 -17.55 -3.61 11.65
N HIS A 285 -18.09 -4.53 10.86
CA HIS A 285 -19.48 -4.95 10.98
C HIS A 285 -19.77 -5.53 12.38
N PRO A 286 -20.88 -5.15 13.05
CA PRO A 286 -21.19 -5.57 14.44
C PRO A 286 -21.16 -7.08 14.66
N LYS A 287 -21.71 -7.87 13.73
CA LYS A 287 -21.67 -9.35 13.82
C LYS A 287 -20.26 -9.91 13.92
N ILE A 288 -19.31 -9.36 13.15
CA ILE A 288 -17.91 -9.79 13.17
C ILE A 288 -17.27 -9.38 14.50
N GLN A 289 -17.58 -8.18 15.00
CA GLN A 289 -17.09 -7.73 16.30
C GLN A 289 -17.56 -8.66 17.44
N GLU A 290 -18.81 -9.12 17.38
CA GLU A 290 -19.39 -10.07 18.33
C GLU A 290 -18.73 -11.45 18.23
N GLU A 291 -18.54 -11.99 17.03
CA GLU A 291 -17.84 -13.27 16.79
C GLU A 291 -16.39 -13.26 17.28
N ILE A 292 -15.70 -12.13 17.15
CA ILE A 292 -14.34 -11.94 17.67
C ILE A 292 -14.32 -11.83 19.21
N GLY A 293 -15.43 -11.44 19.84
CA GLY A 293 -15.49 -11.14 21.27
C GLY A 293 -14.84 -9.81 21.65
N SER A 294 -14.89 -8.81 20.76
CA SER A 294 -14.28 -7.51 21.04
C SER A 294 -15.03 -6.76 22.16
N PRO A 295 -14.35 -6.25 23.20
CA PRO A 295 -14.98 -5.50 24.28
C PRO A 295 -15.39 -4.07 23.87
N GLY A 296 -14.90 -3.60 22.74
CA GLY A 296 -15.14 -2.26 22.23
C GLY A 296 -15.27 -2.22 20.72
N ARG A 297 -15.53 -1.00 20.20
CA ARG A 297 -15.63 -0.76 18.76
C ARG A 297 -14.29 -1.01 18.08
N ILE A 298 -14.38 -1.46 16.83
CA ILE A 298 -13.22 -1.64 15.96
C ILE A 298 -13.40 -0.72 14.75
N ALA A 299 -12.46 0.20 14.57
CA ALA A 299 -12.36 1.01 13.36
C ALA A 299 -11.30 0.41 12.42
N ILE A 300 -11.63 0.32 11.14
CA ILE A 300 -10.77 -0.28 10.10
C ILE A 300 -10.69 0.62 8.88
N ALA A 301 -9.59 0.52 8.14
CA ALA A 301 -9.46 1.10 6.81
C ALA A 301 -8.63 0.18 5.92
N GLN A 302 -8.89 0.24 4.61
CA GLN A 302 -8.08 -0.40 3.59
C GLN A 302 -7.98 0.51 2.36
N LEU A 303 -6.75 0.84 1.97
CA LEU A 303 -6.42 1.75 0.88
C LEU A 303 -5.52 1.06 -0.15
N ASN A 304 -5.75 1.32 -1.43
CA ASN A 304 -4.89 0.88 -2.53
C ASN A 304 -3.70 1.83 -2.65
N PHE A 305 -2.55 1.41 -2.10
CA PHE A 305 -1.34 2.21 -2.12
C PHE A 305 -0.80 2.41 -3.54
N ASP A 306 -0.98 1.43 -4.43
CA ASP A 306 -0.52 1.55 -5.82
C ASP A 306 -1.27 2.66 -6.57
N LEU A 307 -2.59 2.76 -6.37
CA LEU A 307 -3.39 3.86 -6.90
C LEU A 307 -2.98 5.20 -6.28
N ILE A 308 -2.79 5.25 -4.95
CA ILE A 308 -2.31 6.45 -4.26
C ILE A 308 -0.96 6.91 -4.84
N ALA A 309 0.00 6.00 -5.00
CA ALA A 309 1.32 6.29 -5.54
C ALA A 309 1.28 6.72 -7.02
N GLN A 310 0.29 6.24 -7.79
CA GLN A 310 0.05 6.67 -9.17
C GLN A 310 -0.54 8.09 -9.25
N ILE A 311 -1.45 8.43 -8.32
CA ILE A 311 -2.15 9.73 -8.29
C ILE A 311 -1.26 10.82 -7.69
N ALA A 312 -0.40 10.48 -6.72
CA ALA A 312 0.50 11.42 -6.06
C ALA A 312 1.34 12.21 -7.09
N SER A 313 0.95 13.47 -7.34
CA SER A 313 1.65 14.35 -8.28
C SER A 313 2.85 15.00 -7.60
N LYS A 314 3.93 15.17 -8.36
CA LYS A 314 5.16 15.82 -7.90
C LYS A 314 5.14 17.35 -7.97
N THR A 315 4.10 17.96 -8.52
CA THR A 315 4.10 19.40 -8.76
C THR A 315 3.67 20.15 -7.51
N VAL A 316 4.61 20.43 -6.62
CA VAL A 316 4.43 21.46 -5.59
C VAL A 316 4.47 22.82 -6.30
N SER A 317 3.31 23.44 -6.47
CA SER A 317 3.22 24.81 -6.96
C SER A 317 3.22 25.77 -5.77
N ALA A 318 4.11 26.77 -5.79
CA ALA A 318 4.04 27.86 -4.84
C ALA A 318 2.73 28.64 -5.07
N LYS A 319 1.91 28.74 -4.02
CA LYS A 319 0.73 29.62 -4.03
C LYS A 319 1.15 30.97 -3.49
N GLU A 320 0.73 32.04 -4.15
CA GLU A 320 0.85 33.40 -3.60
C GLU A 320 0.06 33.49 -2.29
N MET A 321 0.57 34.26 -1.34
CA MET A 321 -0.12 34.55 -0.09
C MET A 321 -0.53 36.01 -0.10
N SER A 322 -1.82 36.27 0.13
CA SER A 322 -2.31 37.64 0.20
C SER A 322 -1.83 38.33 1.49
N ASN A 323 -1.39 39.59 1.34
CA ASN A 323 -1.02 40.48 2.44
C ASN A 323 -2.23 41.28 3.00
N TYR A 324 -3.42 41.08 2.46
CA TYR A 324 -4.64 41.76 2.89
C TYR A 324 -5.33 41.01 4.05
N PRO A 325 -6.07 41.73 4.91
CA PRO A 325 -6.70 41.12 6.08
C PRO A 325 -7.79 40.10 5.69
N VAL A 326 -7.94 39.07 6.53
CA VAL A 326 -9.00 38.06 6.41
C VAL A 326 -10.27 38.57 7.09
N ALA A 327 -11.38 38.54 6.38
CA ALA A 327 -12.72 38.71 6.94
C ALA A 327 -13.29 37.34 7.35
N LYS A 328 -13.82 37.24 8.57
CA LYS A 328 -14.42 36.01 9.11
C LYS A 328 -15.92 36.20 9.22
N GLU A 329 -16.67 35.27 8.66
CA GLU A 329 -18.13 35.28 8.64
C GLU A 329 -18.68 33.93 9.03
N ASP A 330 -19.65 33.92 9.94
CA ASP A 330 -20.34 32.69 10.29
C ASP A 330 -21.67 32.60 9.51
N LEU A 331 -22.00 31.38 9.10
CA LEU A 331 -23.21 31.07 8.37
C LEU A 331 -23.83 29.77 8.92
N ALA A 332 -25.04 29.88 9.48
CA ALA A 332 -25.83 28.72 9.89
C ALA A 332 -26.92 28.42 8.86
N VAL A 333 -26.94 27.19 8.35
CA VAL A 333 -27.93 26.71 7.39
C VAL A 333 -28.67 25.48 7.91
N VAL A 334 -30.00 25.52 7.84
CA VAL A 334 -30.87 24.38 8.15
C VAL A 334 -31.08 23.57 6.88
N VAL A 335 -30.75 22.28 6.96
CA VAL A 335 -30.83 21.34 5.84
C VAL A 335 -31.49 20.03 6.27
N PRO A 336 -31.99 19.21 5.34
CA PRO A 336 -32.50 17.88 5.67
C PRO A 336 -31.48 17.03 6.41
N GLU A 337 -31.93 16.27 7.41
CA GLU A 337 -31.06 15.50 8.30
C GLU A 337 -30.17 14.49 7.53
N GLY A 338 -30.75 13.82 6.54
CA GLY A 338 -30.05 12.84 5.71
C GLY A 338 -29.07 13.43 4.70
N LEU A 339 -29.01 14.77 4.53
CA LEU A 339 -28.09 15.39 3.59
C LEU A 339 -26.65 15.34 4.12
N PRO A 340 -25.69 14.71 3.41
CA PRO A 340 -24.30 14.73 3.83
C PRO A 340 -23.74 16.16 3.82
N VAL A 341 -23.10 16.58 4.91
CA VAL A 341 -22.55 17.94 5.03
C VAL A 341 -21.45 18.20 3.99
N ALA A 342 -20.71 17.16 3.59
CA ALA A 342 -19.74 17.23 2.51
C ALA A 342 -20.35 17.78 1.20
N LYS A 343 -21.62 17.47 0.89
CA LYS A 343 -22.28 18.03 -0.31
C LYS A 343 -22.43 19.55 -0.22
N LEU A 344 -22.65 20.10 0.97
CA LEU A 344 -22.68 21.56 1.17
C LEU A 344 -21.31 22.15 0.82
N LEU A 345 -20.23 21.58 1.37
CA LEU A 345 -18.86 22.04 1.10
C LEU A 345 -18.50 21.95 -0.39
N THR A 346 -18.79 20.82 -1.04
CA THR A 346 -18.54 20.65 -2.48
C THR A 346 -19.33 21.66 -3.32
N SER A 347 -20.57 21.95 -2.93
CA SER A 347 -21.41 22.92 -3.65
C SER A 347 -20.87 24.33 -3.49
N ILE A 348 -20.43 24.71 -2.29
CA ILE A 348 -19.77 25.99 -2.05
C ILE A 348 -18.47 26.08 -2.84
N ALA A 349 -17.63 25.05 -2.82
CA ALA A 349 -16.37 24.99 -3.57
C ALA A 349 -16.60 25.10 -5.10
N SER A 350 -17.72 24.56 -5.60
CA SER A 350 -18.07 24.60 -7.03
C SER A 350 -18.31 26.02 -7.56
N LEU A 351 -18.62 26.99 -6.68
CA LEU A 351 -18.76 28.40 -7.06
C LEU A 351 -17.43 29.02 -7.52
N LYS A 352 -16.29 28.43 -7.12
CA LYS A 352 -14.94 28.91 -7.47
C LYS A 352 -14.75 30.41 -7.18
N LEU A 353 -15.28 30.88 -6.05
CA LEU A 353 -15.09 32.25 -5.58
C LEU A 353 -13.61 32.46 -5.28
N LYS A 354 -12.98 33.45 -5.93
CA LYS A 354 -11.54 33.72 -5.77
C LYS A 354 -11.22 34.24 -4.37
N GLU A 355 -12.17 34.93 -3.78
CA GLU A 355 -12.06 35.61 -2.50
C GLU A 355 -12.41 34.70 -1.33
N LEU A 356 -12.92 33.49 -1.57
CA LEU A 356 -13.22 32.52 -0.52
C LEU A 356 -11.97 31.69 -0.21
N ASP A 357 -11.36 31.96 0.93
CA ASP A 357 -10.08 31.37 1.36
C ASP A 357 -10.29 29.99 2.01
N SER A 358 -11.29 29.86 2.91
CA SER A 358 -11.68 28.56 3.48
C SER A 358 -13.13 28.51 3.95
N VAL A 359 -13.64 27.28 4.07
CA VAL A 359 -14.95 26.95 4.65
C VAL A 359 -14.74 25.83 5.65
N GLU A 360 -15.04 26.08 6.92
CA GLU A 360 -14.86 25.12 8.01
C GLU A 360 -16.21 24.86 8.68
N ILE A 361 -16.53 23.61 8.98
CA ILE A 361 -17.70 23.28 9.80
C ILE A 361 -17.27 23.41 11.25
N PHE A 362 -18.02 24.15 12.06
CA PHE A 362 -17.73 24.26 13.49
C PHE A 362 -18.83 23.72 14.41
N ASP A 363 -20.07 23.59 13.91
CA ASP A 363 -21.15 22.97 14.68
C ASP A 363 -22.20 22.28 13.80
N ILE A 364 -22.78 21.20 14.32
CA ILE A 364 -23.95 20.51 13.74
C ILE A 364 -24.95 20.29 14.87
N TYR A 365 -26.01 21.08 14.87
CA TYR A 365 -27.05 21.03 15.90
C TYR A 365 -28.30 20.29 15.42
N GLN A 366 -28.76 19.36 16.25
CA GLN A 366 -30.05 18.67 16.13
C GLN A 366 -30.79 18.83 17.47
N GLY A 367 -32.00 19.35 17.45
CA GLY A 367 -32.75 19.59 18.68
C GLY A 367 -34.14 20.15 18.45
N SER A 368 -34.88 20.34 19.54
CA SER A 368 -36.30 20.73 19.53
C SER A 368 -36.58 22.09 18.89
N GLN A 369 -35.57 22.96 18.78
CA GLN A 369 -35.68 24.26 18.12
C GLN A 369 -35.57 24.20 16.58
N ILE A 370 -35.33 23.00 16.01
CA ILE A 370 -35.29 22.77 14.57
C ILE A 370 -36.46 21.88 14.19
N GLN A 371 -37.03 22.11 13.00
CA GLN A 371 -38.05 21.25 12.42
C GLN A 371 -37.58 19.79 12.41
N SER A 372 -38.43 18.87 12.85
CA SER A 372 -38.17 17.43 12.83
C SER A 372 -37.73 16.97 11.44
N GLY A 373 -36.67 16.16 11.36
CA GLY A 373 -36.06 15.71 10.10
C GLY A 373 -35.08 16.71 9.46
N SER A 374 -34.71 17.79 10.16
CA SER A 374 -33.69 18.74 9.73
C SER A 374 -32.57 18.87 10.75
N LYS A 375 -31.41 19.37 10.29
CA LYS A 375 -30.26 19.71 11.13
C LYS A 375 -29.73 21.09 10.74
N SER A 376 -29.17 21.82 11.70
CA SER A 376 -28.48 23.09 11.45
C SER A 376 -26.99 22.84 11.36
N VAL A 377 -26.37 23.27 10.26
CA VAL A 377 -24.94 23.20 10.05
C VAL A 377 -24.38 24.61 10.13
N ALA A 378 -23.43 24.84 11.02
CA ALA A 378 -22.75 26.11 11.17
C ALA A 378 -21.38 26.07 10.48
N LEU A 379 -21.18 27.03 9.57
CA LEU A 379 -20.02 27.17 8.72
C LEU A 379 -19.28 28.46 9.07
N ALA A 380 -17.98 28.36 9.30
CA ALA A 380 -17.06 29.49 9.40
C ALA A 380 -16.45 29.73 8.02
N LEU A 381 -16.73 30.89 7.43
CA LEU A 381 -16.25 31.33 6.13
C LEU A 381 -15.11 32.32 6.34
N LYS A 382 -13.99 32.10 5.65
CA LYS A 382 -12.87 33.06 5.60
C LYS A 382 -12.82 33.66 4.20
N PHE A 383 -12.94 34.97 4.11
CA PHE A 383 -12.82 35.72 2.86
C PHE A 383 -11.55 36.56 2.86
N ARG A 384 -10.84 36.58 1.74
CA ARG A 384 -9.63 37.37 1.53
C ARG A 384 -9.40 37.61 0.04
N SER A 385 -9.17 38.86 -0.35
CA SER A 385 -8.72 39.17 -1.72
C SER A 385 -7.19 39.27 -1.81
N PHE A 386 -6.65 39.19 -3.03
CA PHE A 386 -5.22 39.32 -3.32
C PHE A 386 -4.78 40.74 -3.73
N ASP A 387 -5.73 41.64 -3.98
CA ASP A 387 -5.50 42.96 -4.57
C ASP A 387 -6.11 44.14 -3.77
N HIS A 388 -7.00 43.87 -2.81
CA HIS A 388 -7.60 44.89 -1.95
C HIS A 388 -8.13 44.33 -0.63
N THR A 389 -8.51 45.23 0.29
CA THR A 389 -9.25 44.86 1.51
C THR A 389 -10.73 44.77 1.18
N LEU A 390 -11.35 43.62 1.46
CA LEU A 390 -12.78 43.40 1.20
C LEU A 390 -13.64 44.33 2.06
N SER A 391 -14.60 45.00 1.43
CA SER A 391 -15.63 45.80 2.09
C SER A 391 -16.77 44.92 2.65
N ALA A 392 -17.55 45.46 3.59
CA ALA A 392 -18.70 44.75 4.17
C ALA A 392 -19.75 44.36 3.11
N ASP A 393 -19.97 45.22 2.11
CA ASP A 393 -20.94 44.96 1.04
C ASP A 393 -20.49 43.82 0.13
N GLU A 394 -19.19 43.73 -0.17
CA GLU A 394 -18.61 42.63 -0.96
C GLU A 394 -18.73 41.30 -0.23
N ILE A 395 -18.42 41.30 1.07
CA ILE A 395 -18.56 40.12 1.93
C ILE A 395 -20.02 39.65 1.97
N SER A 396 -20.96 40.57 2.17
CA SER A 396 -22.40 40.26 2.18
C SER A 396 -22.87 39.69 0.84
N ASN A 397 -22.34 40.18 -0.29
CA ASN A 397 -22.67 39.66 -1.62
C ASN A 397 -22.09 38.24 -1.84
N LEU A 398 -20.84 38.00 -1.45
CA LEU A 398 -20.23 36.67 -1.50
C LEU A 398 -21.00 35.65 -0.65
N LYS A 399 -21.38 36.04 0.58
CA LYS A 399 -22.23 35.24 1.46
C LYS A 399 -23.60 34.97 0.83
N GLY A 400 -24.20 35.97 0.18
CA GLY A 400 -25.44 35.83 -0.59
C GLY A 400 -25.36 34.77 -1.69
N LYS A 401 -24.28 34.77 -2.49
CA LYS A 401 -24.07 33.75 -3.54
C LYS A 401 -23.97 32.33 -2.97
N ILE A 402 -23.28 32.18 -1.83
CA ILE A 402 -23.18 30.91 -1.12
C ILE A 402 -24.56 30.47 -0.63
N LEU A 403 -25.34 31.38 -0.06
CA LEU A 403 -26.70 31.10 0.39
C LEU A 403 -27.62 30.67 -0.76
N ASP A 404 -27.53 31.35 -1.91
CA ASP A 404 -28.38 31.08 -3.05
C ASP A 404 -28.13 29.68 -3.63
N ILE A 405 -26.87 29.22 -3.74
CA ILE A 405 -26.60 27.85 -4.22
C ILE A 405 -27.13 26.80 -3.25
N LEU A 406 -26.99 27.03 -1.94
CA LEU A 406 -27.46 26.11 -0.92
C LEU A 406 -29.00 26.07 -0.86
N LYS A 407 -29.67 27.21 -1.03
CA LYS A 407 -31.13 27.31 -1.18
C LYS A 407 -31.62 26.56 -2.41
N ASN A 408 -31.00 26.82 -3.56
CA ASN A 408 -31.45 26.26 -4.83
C ASN A 408 -31.25 24.74 -4.92
N GLN A 409 -30.15 24.21 -4.37
CA GLN A 409 -29.85 22.77 -4.46
C GLN A 409 -30.47 21.95 -3.32
N TYR A 410 -30.57 22.51 -2.12
CA TYR A 410 -30.90 21.73 -0.91
C TYR A 410 -32.07 22.30 -0.11
N GLN A 411 -32.74 23.34 -0.62
CA GLN A 411 -33.81 24.05 0.09
C GLN A 411 -33.33 24.56 1.47
N ALA A 412 -32.05 24.92 1.57
CA ALA A 412 -31.45 25.34 2.83
C ALA A 412 -32.08 26.65 3.34
N ALA A 413 -32.48 26.69 4.61
CA ALA A 413 -32.99 27.90 5.25
C ALA A 413 -31.91 28.53 6.13
N ILE A 414 -31.88 29.86 6.23
CA ILE A 414 -30.96 30.58 7.12
C ILE A 414 -31.49 30.45 8.55
N ARG A 415 -30.57 30.17 9.48
CA ARG A 415 -30.82 30.34 10.91
C ARG A 415 -30.06 31.56 11.38
N ASP A 416 -30.79 32.58 11.80
CA ASP A 416 -30.22 33.76 12.48
C ASP A 416 -29.91 33.46 13.95
#